data_AF-A0A522RIT7-F1
#
_entry.id   AF-A0A522RIT7-F1
#
_cell.length_a   1.000
_cell.length_b   1.000
_cell.length_c   1.000
_cell.angle_alpha   90.00
_cell.angle_beta   90.00
_cell.angle_gamma   90.00
#
_symmetry.space_group_name_H-M   'P 1'
#
loop_
_entity.id
_entity.type
_entity.pdbx_description
1 polymer ?
#
loop_
_entity_poly.entity_id
_entity_poly.type
_entity_poly.pdbx_seq_one_letter_code
_entity_poly.pdbx_strand_id
1 'polypeptide(L)' 'MAKRILFIDRDGTLIHEPMDHQIDSLEKLEYYPKVFQGMAAIAKLDFELVMVTNQNGL' A
#
# COMPACT_ATOMS: atom_id res chain seq x y z
N MET A 1 -14.31 -3.77 22.81
CA MET A 1 -14.48 -2.67 21.84
C MET A 1 -14.18 -3.20 20.46
N ALA A 2 -14.79 -2.65 19.42
CA ALA A 2 -14.42 -2.99 18.04
C ALA A 2 -12.98 -2.52 17.77
N LYS A 3 -12.16 -3.37 17.15
CA LYS A 3 -10.83 -2.96 16.68
C LYS A 3 -10.97 -1.91 15.58
N ARG A 4 -10.14 -0.88 15.62
CA ARG A 4 -10.06 0.11 14.54
C ARG A 4 -9.24 -0.49 13.41
N ILE A 5 -9.75 -0.39 12.19
CA ILE A 5 -9.10 -0.91 11.00
C ILE A 5 -8.67 0.26 10.13
N LEU A 6 -7.45 0.23 9.63
CA LEU A 6 -6.98 1.14 8.58
C LEU A 6 -6.84 0.34 7.28
N PHE A 7 -7.73 0.62 6.34
CA PHE A 7 -7.67 0.07 4.99
C PHE A 7 -6.69 0.91 4.16
N ILE A 8 -5.73 0.25 3.53
CA ILE A 8 -4.63 0.89 2.82
C ILE A 8 -4.60 0.35 1.40
N ASP A 9 -4.70 1.24 0.42
CA ASP A 9 -4.51 0.89 -0.97
C ASP A 9 -3.02 0.65 -1.30
N ARG A 10 -2.72 -0.07 -2.39
CA ARG A 10 -1.36 -0.39 -2.82
C ARG A 10 -0.86 0.56 -3.90
N ASP A 11 -1.54 0.60 -5.05
CA ASP A 11 -1.08 1.25 -6.28
C ASP A 11 -1.54 2.71 -6.30
N GLY A 12 -0.62 3.66 -6.39
CA GLY A 12 -0.92 5.09 -6.20
C GLY A 12 -0.95 5.52 -4.73
N THR A 13 -0.74 4.58 -3.79
CA THR A 13 -0.70 4.84 -2.34
C THR A 13 0.65 4.45 -1.70
N LEU A 14 1.04 3.19 -1.79
CA LEU A 14 2.31 2.69 -1.25
C LEU A 14 3.42 2.71 -2.30
N ILE A 15 3.05 2.39 -3.53
CA ILE A 15 3.92 2.36 -4.71
C ILE A 15 3.31 3.19 -5.82
N HIS A 16 4.14 3.70 -6.72
CA HIS A 16 3.67 4.38 -7.91
C HIS A 16 2.87 3.41 -8.78
N GLU A 17 1.70 3.85 -9.24
CA GLU A 17 0.89 3.08 -10.19
C GLU A 17 1.52 3.21 -11.59
N PRO A 18 1.89 2.09 -12.24
CA PRO A 18 2.46 2.13 -13.58
C PRO A 18 1.36 2.45 -14.61
N MET A 19 1.75 2.99 -15.76
CA MET A 19 0.80 3.40 -16.82
C MET A 19 -0.08 2.26 -17.34
N ASP A 20 0.39 1.01 -17.28
CA ASP A 20 -0.35 -0.18 -17.67
C ASP A 20 -1.11 -0.82 -16.50
N HIS A 21 -1.04 -0.20 -15.31
CA HIS A 21 -1.67 -0.64 -14.07
C HIS A 21 -1.26 -2.07 -13.64
N GLN A 22 -0.09 -2.54 -14.10
CA GLN A 22 0.42 -3.88 -13.79
C GLN A 22 1.83 -3.85 -13.23
N ILE A 23 1.97 -4.26 -11.97
CA ILE A 23 3.26 -4.57 -11.33
C ILE A 23 3.58 -6.05 -11.58
N ASP A 24 4.04 -6.36 -12.78
CA ASP A 24 4.38 -7.72 -13.24
C ASP A 24 5.90 -8.02 -13.20
N SER A 25 6.72 -7.02 -12.87
CA SER A 25 8.16 -7.13 -12.75
C SER A 25 8.69 -6.24 -11.60
N LEU A 26 9.86 -6.58 -11.08
CA LEU A 26 10.52 -5.77 -10.04
C LEU A 26 11.01 -4.41 -10.56
N GLU A 27 11.21 -4.27 -11.87
CA GLU A 27 11.67 -3.02 -12.49
C GLU A 27 10.59 -1.93 -12.45
N LYS A 28 9.31 -2.33 -12.43
CA LYS A 28 8.16 -1.43 -12.28
C LYS A 28 7.88 -1.04 -10.82
N LEU A 29 8.54 -1.68 -9.85
CA LEU A 29 8.29 -1.44 -8.43
C LEU A 29 9.02 -0.17 -7.96
N GLU A 30 8.27 0.92 -7.85
CA GLU A 30 8.76 2.19 -7.30
C GLU A 30 7.93 2.61 -6.09
N TYR A 31 8.59 2.81 -4.94
CA TYR A 31 7.94 3.25 -3.71
C TYR A 31 7.82 4.76 -3.64
N TYR A 32 6.70 5.28 -3.12
CA TYR A 32 6.61 6.71 -2.84
C TYR A 32 7.67 7.15 -1.82
N PRO A 33 8.22 8.38 -1.95
CA PRO A 33 9.15 8.92 -0.99
C PRO A 33 8.60 8.83 0.44
N LYS A 34 9.42 8.28 1.33
CA LYS A 34 9.11 8.12 2.75
C LYS A 34 7.98 7.15 3.11
N VAL A 35 7.51 6.31 2.19
CA VAL A 35 6.42 5.35 2.47
C VAL A 35 6.73 4.47 3.68
N PHE A 36 7.97 4.00 3.82
CA PHE A 36 8.38 3.15 4.94
C PHE A 36 8.39 3.90 6.28
N GLN A 37 8.88 5.14 6.29
CA GLN A 37 8.86 5.97 7.49
C GLN A 37 7.42 6.30 7.90
N GLY A 38 6.54 6.60 6.93
CA GLY A 38 5.12 6.85 7.16
C GLY A 38 4.41 5.62 7.71
N MET A 39 4.59 4.46 7.07
CA MET A 39 4.02 3.20 7.51
C MET A 39 4.55 2.76 8.88
N ALA A 40 5.84 3.00 9.18
CA ALA A 40 6.40 2.73 10.50
C ALA A 40 5.81 3.64 11.59
N ALA A 41 5.44 4.88 11.27
CA ALA A 41 4.72 5.75 12.19
C ALA A 41 3.27 5.27 12.40
N ILE A 42 2.59 4.90 11.31
CA ILE A 42 1.21 4.36 11.34
C ILE A 42 1.14 3.06 12.13
N ALA A 43 2.13 2.17 11.99
CA ALA A 43 2.18 0.89 12.71
C ALA A 43 2.32 1.04 14.23
N LYS A 44 2.68 2.23 14.74
CA LYS A 44 2.70 2.55 16.18
C LYS A 44 1.34 3.01 16.70
N LEU A 45 0.39 3.28 15.82
CA LEU A 45 -0.98 3.61 16.16
C LEU A 45 -1.76 2.33 16.43
N ASP A 46 -2.84 2.45 17.19
CA ASP A 46 -3.71 1.32 17.55
C ASP A 46 -4.77 1.09 16.45
N PHE A 47 -4.27 0.64 15.29
CA PHE A 47 -5.05 0.17 14.15
C PHE A 47 -4.59 -1.22 13.72
N GLU A 48 -5.54 -2.05 13.29
CA GLU A 48 -5.25 -3.23 12.47
C GLU A 48 -5.09 -2.78 11.01
N LEU A 49 -3.93 -3.03 10.42
CA LEU A 49 -3.61 -2.59 9.07
C LEU A 49 -4.05 -3.65 8.06
N VAL A 50 -4.93 -3.26 7.13
CA VAL A 50 -5.42 -4.15 6.07
C VAL A 50 -5.10 -3.51 4.73
N MET A 51 -4.29 -4.19 3.92
CA MET A 51 -4.08 -3.75 2.54
C MET A 51 -5.24 -4.23 1.66
N VAL A 52 -5.81 -3.34 0.86
CA VAL A 52 -6.89 -3.64 -0.08
C VAL A 52 -6.45 -3.16 -1.46
N THR A 53 -6.49 -4.03 -2.45
CA THR A 53 -6.09 -3.67 -3.81
C THR A 53 -6.85 -4.50 -4.82
N ASN A 54 -7.18 -3.90 -5.96
CA ASN A 54 -7.81 -4.57 -7.08
C ASN A 54 -6.74 -4.91 -8.11
N GLN A 55 -6.31 -6.17 -8.14
CA GLN A 55 -5.34 -6.65 -9.11
C GLN A 55 -6.06 -7.33 -10.27
N ASN A 56 -6.32 -6.58 -11.34
CA ASN A 56 -7.01 -7.10 -12.51
C ASN A 56 -6.15 -8.16 -13.21
N GLY A 57 -6.72 -9.35 -13.46
CA GLY A 57 -6.04 -10.43 -14.18
C GLY A 57 -5.08 -11.28 -13.32
N LEU A 58 -5.11 -11.08 -12.00
CA LEU A 58 -4.50 -11.94 -10.98
C LEU A 58 -5.49 -13.01 -10.51
#